data_AF-L7J9Y3-F1
#
_entry.id   AF-L7J9Y3-F1
#
_cell.length_a   1.000
_cell.length_b   1.000
_cell.length_c   1.000
_cell.angle_alpha   90.00
_cell.angle_beta   90.00
_cell.angle_gamma   90.00
#
_symmetry.space_group_name_H-M   'P 1'
#
loop_
_entity.id
_entity.type
_entity.pdbx_description
1 polymer ?
#
loop_
_entity_poly.entity_id
_entity_poly.type
_entity_poly.pdbx_seq_one_letter_code
_entity_poly.pdbx_strand_id
1 'polypeptide(L)'
;MASTAFPVLAPLETPRAANERPFPVHFRHPAYPENAPPLLALFAANGVLDYDLALVCCCILAATNWDKGYLAVRQQGLVFNRTQRPSDGLLRGREYFFCLEDAAVSEKYPIIHSFHNWRFPHDNLPPQWARLDIPEYLPPPP
;
A
#
# COMPACT_ATOMS: atom_id res chain seq x y z
N MET A 1 28.54 39.67 2.14
CA MET A 1 28.35 38.30 2.63
C MET A 1 27.57 37.54 1.57
N ALA A 2 28.08 36.39 1.14
CA ALA A 2 27.69 35.73 -0.10
C ALA A 2 26.30 35.07 -0.02
N SER A 3 25.51 35.24 -1.07
CA SER A 3 24.21 34.57 -1.27
C SER A 3 24.45 33.13 -1.69
N THR A 4 24.14 32.19 -0.80
CA THR A 4 24.03 30.76 -1.17
C THR A 4 22.60 30.49 -1.58
N ALA A 5 22.38 30.30 -2.88
CA ALA A 5 21.11 29.91 -3.44
C ALA A 5 20.61 28.59 -2.81
N PHE A 6 19.29 28.48 -2.64
CA PHE A 6 18.64 27.26 -2.21
C PHE A 6 19.07 26.06 -3.07
N PRO A 7 19.25 24.86 -2.49
CA PRO A 7 19.40 23.67 -3.31
C PRO A 7 18.07 23.49 -4.05
N VAL A 8 18.11 23.67 -5.36
CA VAL A 8 17.07 23.17 -6.24
C VAL A 8 17.03 21.67 -5.98
N LEU A 9 15.99 21.19 -5.30
CA LEU A 9 15.71 19.76 -5.26
C LEU A 9 15.68 19.33 -6.72
N ALA A 10 16.60 18.43 -7.09
CA ALA A 10 16.60 17.86 -8.41
C ALA A 10 15.16 17.41 -8.69
N PRO A 11 14.58 17.73 -9.86
CA PRO A 11 13.32 17.13 -10.27
C PRO A 11 13.43 15.64 -9.99
N LEU A 12 12.46 15.07 -9.28
CA LEU A 12 12.40 13.63 -9.06
C LEU A 12 12.75 12.99 -10.41
N GLU A 13 13.88 12.28 -10.45
CA GLU A 13 14.35 11.70 -11.71
C GLU A 13 13.17 10.98 -12.32
N THR A 14 12.80 11.35 -13.57
CA THR A 14 11.76 10.65 -14.29
C THR A 14 12.08 9.17 -14.18
N PRO A 15 11.23 8.35 -13.54
CA PRO A 15 11.53 6.95 -13.35
C PRO A 15 11.95 6.39 -14.70
N ARG A 16 13.14 5.76 -14.77
CA ARG A 16 13.61 5.08 -15.97
C ARG A 16 12.41 4.36 -16.58
N ALA A 17 12.07 4.70 -17.83
CA ALA A 17 10.89 4.18 -18.50
C ALA A 17 10.87 2.67 -18.31
N ALA A 18 9.99 2.19 -17.42
CA ALA A 18 9.79 0.77 -17.30
C ALA A 18 9.18 0.31 -18.61
N ASN A 19 9.67 -0.80 -19.13
CA ASN A 19 9.22 -1.35 -20.40
C ASN A 19 7.75 -1.82 -20.37
N GLU A 20 7.08 -1.72 -19.21
CA GLU A 20 5.68 -2.08 -19.02
C GLU A 20 4.78 -0.86 -18.83
N ARG A 21 3.65 -0.88 -19.54
CA ARG A 21 2.62 0.17 -19.45
C ARG A 21 2.02 0.20 -18.05
N PRO A 22 1.69 1.38 -17.50
CA PRO A 22 0.99 1.49 -16.23
C PRO A 22 -0.27 0.63 -16.20
N PHE A 23 -0.52 -0.05 -15.07
CA PHE A 23 -1.74 -0.82 -14.87
C PHE A 23 -2.26 -0.72 -13.44
N PRO A 24 -3.59 -0.83 -13.23
CA PRO A 24 -4.14 -0.94 -11.89
C PRO A 24 -3.87 -2.35 -11.33
N VAL A 25 -3.44 -2.39 -10.07
CA VAL A 25 -3.35 -3.59 -9.24
C VAL A 25 -4.57 -3.61 -8.32
N HIS A 26 -5.37 -4.67 -8.42
CA HIS A 26 -6.59 -4.83 -7.65
C HIS A 26 -6.34 -5.60 -6.35
N PHE A 27 -6.80 -5.06 -5.23
CA PHE A 27 -6.79 -5.71 -3.94
C PHE A 27 -8.22 -6.08 -3.56
N ARG A 28 -8.49 -7.37 -3.37
CA ARG A 28 -9.84 -7.91 -3.16
C ARG A 28 -10.01 -8.49 -1.76
N HIS A 29 -11.27 -8.57 -1.35
CA HIS A 29 -11.67 -9.28 -0.15
C HIS A 29 -11.83 -10.79 -0.46
N PRO A 30 -11.25 -11.72 0.32
CA PRO A 30 -11.26 -13.15 0.01
C PRO A 30 -12.65 -13.79 0.09
N ALA A 31 -13.49 -13.33 1.02
CA ALA A 31 -14.88 -13.79 1.16
C ALA A 31 -15.91 -13.12 0.23
N TYR A 32 -15.49 -12.19 -0.65
CA TYR A 32 -16.40 -11.54 -1.58
C TYR A 32 -16.48 -12.35 -2.88
N PRO A 33 -17.63 -12.35 -3.57
CA PRO A 33 -17.75 -13.02 -4.87
C PRO A 33 -16.86 -12.34 -5.91
N GLU A 34 -16.49 -13.07 -6.98
CA GLU A 34 -15.52 -12.59 -7.99
C GLU A 34 -15.98 -11.33 -8.73
N ASN A 35 -17.30 -11.15 -8.87
CA ASN A 35 -17.91 -9.97 -9.47
C ASN A 35 -18.01 -8.76 -8.52
N ALA A 36 -17.63 -8.91 -7.25
CA ALA A 36 -17.59 -7.78 -6.33
C ALA A 36 -16.47 -6.80 -6.74
N PRO A 37 -16.66 -5.50 -6.49
CA PRO A 37 -15.60 -4.52 -6.69
C PRO A 37 -14.39 -4.82 -5.78
N PRO A 38 -13.17 -4.47 -6.21
CA PRO A 38 -12.00 -4.55 -5.33
C PRO A 38 -12.15 -3.58 -4.15
N LEU A 39 -11.51 -3.91 -3.03
CA LEU A 39 -11.38 -3.03 -1.87
C LEU A 39 -10.63 -1.76 -2.23
N LEU A 40 -9.58 -1.93 -3.04
CA LEU A 40 -8.65 -0.89 -3.44
C LEU A 40 -8.05 -1.23 -4.80
N ALA A 41 -7.82 -0.20 -5.60
CA ALA A 41 -7.00 -0.28 -6.79
C ALA A 41 -5.85 0.74 -6.67
N LEU A 42 -4.60 0.26 -6.77
CA LEU A 42 -3.41 1.11 -6.78
C LEU A 42 -2.74 1.00 -8.15
N PHE A 43 -2.19 2.10 -8.66
CA PHE A 43 -1.54 2.10 -9.97
C PHE A 43 -0.07 1.68 -9.86
N ALA A 44 0.31 0.66 -10.61
CA ALA A 44 1.71 0.31 -10.86
C ALA A 44 2.26 1.19 -12.00
N ALA A 45 2.70 2.40 -11.66
CA ALA A 45 3.07 3.43 -12.65
C ALA A 45 4.20 3.02 -13.59
N ASN A 46 5.08 2.14 -13.15
CA ASN A 46 6.23 1.61 -13.89
C ASN A 46 6.19 0.07 -13.97
N GLY A 47 4.98 -0.51 -14.00
CA GLY A 47 4.78 -1.96 -14.05
C GLY A 47 4.98 -2.69 -12.71
N VAL A 48 5.39 -1.96 -11.66
CA VAL A 48 5.55 -2.49 -10.31
C VAL A 48 4.85 -1.61 -9.28
N LEU A 49 4.50 -2.20 -8.14
CA LEU A 49 3.85 -1.53 -7.02
C LEU A 49 4.59 -1.85 -5.72
N ASP A 50 4.78 -0.84 -4.86
CA ASP A 50 5.41 -1.04 -3.56
C ASP A 50 4.54 -1.92 -2.65
N TYR A 51 5.15 -3.00 -2.13
CA TYR A 51 4.49 -3.99 -1.28
C TYR A 51 4.01 -3.39 0.05
N ASP A 52 4.86 -2.61 0.70
CA ASP A 52 4.60 -2.10 2.04
C ASP A 52 3.51 -1.02 2.01
N LEU A 53 3.50 -0.20 0.96
CA LEU A 53 2.41 0.74 0.65
C LEU A 53 1.09 0.01 0.45
N ALA A 54 1.07 -0.99 -0.42
CA ALA A 54 -0.13 -1.76 -0.71
C ALA A 54 -0.71 -2.42 0.56
N LEU A 55 0.16 -3.07 1.35
CA LEU A 55 -0.24 -3.71 2.59
C LEU A 55 -0.82 -2.71 3.60
N VAL A 56 -0.16 -1.57 3.82
CA VAL A 56 -0.64 -0.55 4.76
C VAL A 56 -1.97 0.04 4.30
N CYS A 57 -2.14 0.34 3.01
CA CYS A 57 -3.42 0.81 2.50
C CYS A 57 -4.55 -0.19 2.78
N CYS A 58 -4.31 -1.49 2.59
CA CYS A 58 -5.29 -2.51 2.94
C CYS A 58 -5.57 -2.58 4.44
N CYS A 59 -4.55 -2.47 5.30
CA CYS A 59 -4.74 -2.47 6.76
C CYS A 59 -5.55 -1.25 7.24
N ILE A 60 -5.33 -0.08 6.65
CA ILE A 60 -6.13 1.13 6.91
C ILE A 60 -7.61 0.87 6.57
N LEU A 61 -7.87 0.35 5.37
CA LEU A 61 -9.23 0.05 4.92
C LEU A 61 -9.92 -1.01 5.76
N ALA A 62 -9.20 -2.01 6.27
CA ALA A 62 -9.78 -3.04 7.15
C ALA A 62 -9.80 -2.66 8.64
N ALA A 63 -9.30 -1.47 9.01
CA ALA A 63 -9.08 -1.05 10.40
C ALA A 63 -8.41 -2.13 11.26
N THR A 64 -7.38 -2.78 10.72
CA THR A 64 -6.65 -3.85 11.39
C THR A 64 -5.22 -3.42 11.75
N ASN A 65 -4.61 -4.15 12.68
CA ASN A 65 -3.21 -3.92 13.04
C ASN A 65 -2.28 -4.33 11.88
N TRP A 66 -1.13 -3.66 11.78
CA TRP A 66 -0.19 -3.82 10.67
C TRP A 66 0.39 -5.23 10.53
N ASP A 67 0.47 -5.98 11.63
CA ASP A 67 1.00 -7.33 11.72
C ASP A 67 -0.05 -8.42 11.47
N LYS A 68 -1.34 -8.07 11.51
CA LYS A 68 -2.46 -9.01 11.35
C LYS A 68 -2.94 -9.17 9.92
N GLY A 69 -2.58 -8.23 9.04
CA GLY A 69 -2.91 -8.28 7.61
C GLY A 69 -1.82 -8.93 6.78
N TYR A 70 -2.19 -9.64 5.72
CA TYR A 70 -1.26 -10.09 4.70
C TYR A 70 -1.87 -10.10 3.30
N LEU A 71 -1.02 -9.96 2.29
CA LEU A 71 -1.41 -10.11 0.89
C LEU A 71 -1.29 -11.57 0.48
N ALA A 72 -2.19 -12.03 -0.38
CA ALA A 72 -2.20 -13.39 -0.89
C ALA A 72 -2.61 -13.44 -2.37
N VAL A 73 -2.26 -14.54 -3.03
CA VAL A 73 -2.74 -14.87 -4.38
C VAL A 73 -3.64 -16.10 -4.28
N ARG A 74 -4.79 -16.05 -4.95
CA ARG A 74 -5.71 -17.18 -5.03
C ARG A 74 -5.16 -18.22 -5.99
N GLN A 75 -5.10 -19.48 -5.57
CA GLN A 75 -4.74 -20.59 -6.46
C GLN A 75 -5.99 -21.21 -7.08
N GLN A 76 -6.80 -21.90 -6.26
CA GLN A 76 -8.03 -22.57 -6.66
C GLN A 76 -9.04 -22.54 -5.53
N GLY A 77 -10.30 -22.23 -5.84
CA GLY A 77 -11.37 -22.20 -4.85
C GLY A 77 -11.06 -21.27 -3.67
N LEU A 78 -11.09 -21.78 -2.44
CA LEU A 78 -10.78 -21.01 -1.22
C LEU A 78 -9.32 -21.16 -0.76
N VAL A 79 -8.42 -21.63 -1.63
CA VAL A 79 -6.99 -21.78 -1.33
C VAL A 79 -6.24 -20.51 -1.73
N PHE A 80 -5.61 -19.89 -0.74
CA PHE A 80 -4.83 -18.66 -0.89
C PHE A 80 -3.39 -18.89 -0.42
N ASN A 81 -2.44 -18.47 -1.23
CA ASN A 81 -1.03 -18.48 -0.86
C ASN A 81 -0.61 -17.09 -0.41
N ARG A 82 -0.10 -16.98 0.81
CA ARG A 82 0.49 -15.74 1.33
C ARG A 82 1.63 -15.29 0.41
N THR A 83 1.52 -14.06 -0.07
CA THR A 83 2.55 -13.38 -0.84
C THR A 83 3.64 -12.94 0.13
N GLN A 84 4.81 -13.57 0.06
CA GLN A 84 5.97 -13.10 0.79
C GLN A 84 6.40 -11.74 0.24
N ARG A 85 6.86 -10.84 1.13
CA ARG A 85 7.41 -9.55 0.71
C ARG A 85 8.59 -9.80 -0.25
N PRO A 86 8.54 -9.31 -1.50
CA PRO A 86 9.66 -9.44 -2.43
C PRO A 86 10.94 -8.81 -1.86
N SER A 87 12.11 -9.33 -2.26
CA SER A 87 13.40 -8.82 -1.78
C SER A 87 13.64 -7.35 -2.15
N ASP A 88 13.14 -6.93 -3.31
CA ASP A 88 13.15 -5.53 -3.77
C ASP A 88 11.95 -4.72 -3.26
N GLY A 89 11.00 -5.35 -2.54
CA GLY A 89 9.78 -4.71 -2.07
C GLY A 89 8.73 -4.46 -3.15
N LEU A 90 8.86 -5.02 -4.36
CA LEU A 90 8.03 -4.67 -5.50
C LEU A 90 7.09 -5.81 -5.94
N LEU A 91 5.79 -5.56 -5.84
CA LEU A 91 4.73 -6.38 -6.40
C LEU A 91 4.67 -6.24 -7.93
N ARG A 92 4.41 -7.36 -8.61
CA ARG A 92 4.34 -7.48 -10.08
C ARG A 92 3.03 -8.08 -10.59
N GLY A 93 2.22 -8.62 -9.67
CA GLY A 93 0.91 -9.16 -9.99
C GLY A 93 -0.12 -8.05 -10.23
N ARG A 94 -1.19 -8.42 -10.92
CA ARG A 94 -2.33 -7.51 -11.21
C ARG A 94 -3.45 -7.63 -10.19
N GLU A 95 -3.45 -8.69 -9.41
CA GLU A 95 -4.49 -8.98 -8.43
C GLU A 95 -3.88 -9.64 -7.20
N TYR A 96 -4.33 -9.17 -6.03
CA TYR A 96 -4.02 -9.71 -4.73
C TYR A 96 -5.27 -9.72 -3.86
N PHE A 97 -5.27 -10.58 -2.85
CA PHE A 97 -6.31 -10.65 -1.83
C PHE A 97 -5.72 -10.19 -0.51
N PHE A 98 -6.47 -9.37 0.23
CA PHE A 98 -6.10 -8.99 1.59
C PHE A 98 -6.73 -9.95 2.58
N CYS A 99 -5.92 -10.67 3.32
CA CYS A 99 -6.34 -11.66 4.30
C CYS A 99 -5.91 -11.24 5.71
N LEU A 100 -6.66 -11.67 6.71
CA LEU A 100 -6.31 -11.45 8.12
C LEU A 100 -5.83 -12.77 8.73
N GLU A 101 -4.84 -12.70 9.62
CA GLU A 101 -4.34 -13.89 10.33
C GLU A 101 -5.39 -14.47 11.28
N ASP A 102 -6.23 -13.61 11.86
CA ASP A 102 -7.23 -13.99 12.88
C ASP A 102 -8.64 -14.24 12.29
N ALA A 103 -8.80 -14.26 10.95
CA ALA A 103 -10.08 -14.51 10.29
C ALA A 103 -9.98 -15.56 9.19
N ALA A 104 -11.01 -16.39 9.04
CA ALA A 104 -11.07 -17.35 7.95
C ALA A 104 -11.22 -16.62 6.60
N VAL A 105 -10.63 -17.15 5.53
CA VAL A 105 -10.74 -16.56 4.18
C VAL A 105 -12.17 -16.50 3.64
N SER A 106 -13.08 -17.32 4.19
CA SER A 106 -14.52 -17.31 3.89
C SER A 106 -15.32 -16.31 4.72
N GLU A 107 -14.71 -15.69 5.73
CA GLU A 107 -15.34 -14.73 6.63
C GLU A 107 -15.16 -13.31 6.12
N LYS A 108 -16.22 -12.49 6.23
CA LYS A 108 -16.18 -11.08 5.87
C LYS A 108 -15.66 -10.25 7.05
N TYR A 109 -14.61 -9.47 6.83
CA TYR A 109 -14.14 -8.49 7.81
C TYR A 109 -14.70 -7.09 7.49
N PRO A 110 -14.84 -6.22 8.50
CA PRO A 110 -15.33 -4.86 8.30
C PRO A 110 -14.38 -4.04 7.42
N ILE A 111 -14.94 -3.14 6.62
CA ILE A 111 -14.21 -2.17 5.82
C ILE A 111 -14.61 -0.76 6.26
N ILE A 112 -13.63 0.11 6.39
CA ILE A 112 -13.83 1.52 6.66
C ILE A 112 -14.16 2.25 5.37
N HIS A 113 -15.36 2.83 5.34
CA HIS A 113 -15.89 3.51 4.16
C HIS A 113 -15.45 4.97 4.02
N SER A 114 -14.86 5.57 5.06
CA SER A 114 -14.43 6.97 5.06
C SER A 114 -13.37 7.25 6.13
N PHE A 115 -12.54 8.26 5.89
CA PHE A 115 -11.52 8.69 6.86
C PHE A 115 -12.10 9.09 8.22
N HIS A 116 -13.35 9.56 8.27
CA HIS A 116 -14.01 9.91 9.53
C HIS A 116 -14.17 8.71 10.46
N ASN A 117 -14.31 7.52 9.89
CA ASN A 117 -14.51 6.26 10.62
C ASN A 117 -13.17 5.55 10.91
N TRP A 118 -12.05 6.09 10.44
CA TRP A 118 -10.71 5.56 10.72
C TRP A 118 -10.01 6.40 11.78
N ARG A 119 -9.51 5.76 12.83
CA ARG A 119 -8.75 6.43 13.88
C ARG A 119 -7.26 6.45 13.51
N PHE A 120 -6.69 7.64 13.37
CA PHE A 120 -5.27 7.78 13.07
C PHE A 120 -4.42 7.13 14.17
N PRO A 121 -3.42 6.30 13.80
CA PRO A 121 -2.66 5.46 14.73
C PRO A 121 -1.46 6.23 15.31
N HIS A 122 -1.74 7.27 16.11
CA HIS A 122 -0.72 8.20 16.63
C HIS A 122 0.51 7.50 17.25
N ASP A 123 0.28 6.49 18.09
CA ASP A 123 1.35 5.78 18.82
C ASP A 123 1.75 4.44 18.20
N ASN A 124 1.15 4.10 17.06
CA ASN A 124 1.38 2.82 16.37
C ASN A 124 1.44 3.04 14.86
N LEU A 125 2.32 3.94 14.42
CA LEU A 125 2.53 4.16 12.99
C LEU A 125 3.09 2.89 12.33
N PRO A 126 2.76 2.63 11.05
CA PRO A 126 3.43 1.59 10.27
C PRO A 126 4.96 1.71 10.36
N PRO A 127 5.70 0.60 10.46
CA PRO A 127 7.15 0.63 10.69
C PRO A 127 7.93 1.49 9.68
N GLN A 128 7.51 1.51 8.43
CA GLN A 128 8.12 2.33 7.39
C GLN A 128 7.86 3.83 7.59
N TRP A 129 6.74 4.22 8.20
CA TRP A 129 6.40 5.62 8.48
C TRP A 129 7.08 6.11 9.76
N ALA A 130 7.14 5.26 10.78
CA ALA A 130 7.81 5.56 12.05
C ALA A 130 9.32 5.85 11.89
N ARG A 131 9.91 5.40 10.77
CA ARG A 131 11.33 5.59 10.43
C ARG A 131 11.57 6.70 9.41
N LEU A 132 10.51 7.38 8.94
CA LEU A 132 10.69 8.50 8.02
C LEU A 132 11.35 9.66 8.75
N ASP A 133 12.54 10.01 8.29
CA ASP A 133 13.19 11.26 8.65
C ASP A 133 12.66 12.36 7.72
N ILE A 134 11.73 13.16 8.23
CA ILE A 134 11.15 14.27 7.48
C ILE A 134 11.96 15.53 7.83
N PRO A 135 12.64 16.15 6.86
CA PRO A 135 13.37 17.39 7.11
C PRO A 135 12.45 18.47 7.68
N GLU A 136 12.98 19.28 8.61
CA GLU A 136 12.22 20.39 9.17
C GLU A 136 11.75 21.34 8.05
N TYR A 137 10.47 21.66 8.04
CA TYR A 137 9.90 22.57 7.06
C TYR A 137 10.43 23.98 7.29
N LEU A 138 11.18 24.50 6.33
CA LEU A 138 11.63 25.89 6.31
C LEU A 138 10.65 26.70 5.44
N PRO A 139 9.79 27.56 6.01
CA PRO A 139 8.89 28.38 5.21
C PRO A 139 9.68 29.32 4.29
N PRO A 140 9.14 29.62 3.08
CA PRO A 140 9.75 30.64 2.23
C PRO A 140 9.74 32.01 2.94
N PRO A 141 10.77 32.84 2.73
CA PRO A 141 10.81 34.18 3.32
C PRO A 141 9.61 35.04 2.85
N PRO A 142 9.14 36.00 3.69
CA PRO A 142 8.00 36.86 3.38
C PRO A 142 8.23 37.79 2.19
#